data_AF-K0T5C9-F1
#
_entry.id   AF-K0T5C9-F1
#
_cell.length_a   1.000
_cell.length_b   1.000
_cell.length_c   1.000
_cell.angle_alpha   90.00
_cell.angle_beta   90.00
_cell.angle_gamma   90.00
#
_symmetry.space_group_name_H-M   'P 1'
#
loop_
_entity.id
_entity.type
_entity.pdbx_description
1 polymer ?
#
loop_
_entity_poly.entity_id
_entity_poly.type
_entity_poly.pdbx_seq_one_letter_code
_entity_poly.pdbx_strand_id
1 'polypeptide(L)'
;MEAFADGRRRVGATGVLIQPVGTGAGVTRQMLPERRSRLCRIFLVSFLFASTSIYKFDTHTFSRKGIDWHNFGQEERGWNYDEEGVRVFSPSNSTSNVAICLIVKNETRYLDEWVEFHVALGFSPIYIYDNSDEFELMDSGFPSWFDRRMDIRQHIQLAHFPTRPWYGKDPQRFAYRRCFFEDAVNSTYVAIFDVDEFLVLKTHDNVVDFMDHHCTEEAKCGQLLVNWRIMGVSGRRRYSPEPITKRNVHWSDEHSRSNFVKGINRRVFVADDNDNWVHGVRLKSGYRHLDTTGQPRKAKYKYTNTRNPTDVAVFFHYALKSEEELYYKTCFKSRPDGASRCNDPNYYKLYNGTVFDDAAWRQLLRMVPRYRRFGEAANGTF
;
A
#
# COMPACT_ATOMS: atom_id res chain seq x y z
N MET A 1 37.07 58.47 1.20
CA MET A 1 37.69 59.01 2.43
C MET A 1 37.00 58.34 3.61
N GLU A 2 37.67 57.75 4.59
CA GLU A 2 39.10 57.37 4.64
C GLU A 2 39.30 56.29 5.72
N ALA A 3 40.50 55.69 5.79
CA ALA A 3 40.84 54.61 6.73
C ALA A 3 42.00 55.05 7.68
N PHE A 4 42.77 54.09 8.21
CA PHE A 4 43.92 54.23 9.13
C PHE A 4 43.58 54.44 10.63
N ALA A 5 44.36 53.95 11.61
CA ALA A 5 45.51 53.02 11.64
C ALA A 5 45.46 52.18 12.95
N ASP A 6 45.74 50.88 12.95
CA ASP A 6 47.05 50.21 13.21
C ASP A 6 47.75 50.55 14.55
N GLY A 7 48.18 49.50 15.27
CA GLY A 7 48.79 49.54 16.61
C GLY A 7 49.46 48.20 16.94
N ARG A 8 50.68 47.98 16.42
CA ARG A 8 51.33 46.65 16.34
C ARG A 8 52.09 46.24 17.60
N ARG A 9 52.21 44.90 17.79
CA ARG A 9 53.50 44.18 17.94
C ARG A 9 53.36 42.68 17.63
N ARG A 10 54.44 42.06 17.13
CA ARG A 10 54.65 40.59 17.00
C ARG A 10 55.39 40.10 18.26
N VAL A 11 55.60 38.81 18.59
CA VAL A 11 56.14 37.62 17.87
C VAL A 11 55.71 36.37 18.69
N GLY A 12 55.55 35.13 18.19
CA GLY A 12 55.75 34.58 16.84
C GLY A 12 55.38 33.08 16.72
N ALA A 13 56.07 32.37 15.83
CA ALA A 13 55.86 30.96 15.42
C ALA A 13 55.92 29.93 16.58
N THR A 14 55.38 28.70 16.48
CA THR A 14 55.35 27.77 15.33
C THR A 14 54.03 27.00 15.15
N GLY A 15 53.80 26.49 13.93
CA GLY A 15 52.72 25.53 13.62
C GLY A 15 53.23 24.09 13.55
N VAL A 16 52.33 23.13 13.76
CA VAL A 16 52.61 21.68 13.67
C VAL A 16 51.75 21.07 12.55
N LEU A 17 52.41 20.43 11.59
CA LEU A 17 51.79 19.68 10.49
C LEU A 17 52.73 18.51 10.15
N ILE A 18 52.33 17.28 10.46
CA ILE A 18 53.15 16.07 10.30
C ILE A 18 52.31 14.94 9.70
N GLN A 19 52.87 14.24 8.72
CA GLN A 19 52.35 13.05 8.04
C GLN A 19 53.23 11.80 8.37
N PRO A 20 52.85 10.56 7.98
CA PRO A 20 53.17 9.36 8.78
C PRO A 20 54.48 8.60 8.44
N VAL A 21 55.14 8.05 9.48
CA VAL A 21 56.22 7.03 9.48
C VAL A 21 56.17 6.25 10.82
N GLY A 22 56.49 4.95 10.97
CA GLY A 22 56.73 3.91 9.96
C GLY A 22 57.60 2.71 10.46
N THR A 23 56.96 1.56 10.71
CA THR A 23 57.54 0.17 10.81
C THR A 23 58.50 -0.23 11.95
N GLY A 24 58.40 -1.53 12.34
CA GLY A 24 59.44 -2.35 12.99
C GLY A 24 59.21 -2.72 14.46
N ALA A 25 59.71 -3.84 15.01
CA ALA A 25 60.12 -5.15 14.47
C ALA A 25 60.42 -6.12 15.64
N GLY A 26 60.18 -7.44 15.51
CA GLY A 26 60.56 -8.44 16.53
C GLY A 26 60.34 -9.88 16.06
N VAL A 27 61.36 -10.76 16.18
CA VAL A 27 61.42 -12.06 15.47
C VAL A 27 62.18 -13.13 16.25
N THR A 28 61.65 -14.37 16.30
CA THR A 28 62.31 -15.72 16.32
C THR A 28 61.24 -16.78 16.69
N ARG A 29 61.27 -18.09 16.40
CA ARG A 29 61.95 -19.06 15.48
C ARG A 29 61.18 -20.41 15.65
N GLN A 30 61.21 -21.48 14.82
CA GLN A 30 61.74 -21.83 13.49
C GLN A 30 61.21 -23.25 13.12
N MET A 31 60.76 -23.54 11.89
CA MET A 31 61.30 -24.61 10.99
C MET A 31 60.47 -24.88 9.71
N LEU A 32 61.14 -25.50 8.71
CA LEU A 32 60.69 -26.02 7.39
C LEU A 32 61.10 -27.53 7.31
N PRO A 33 60.87 -28.36 6.25
CA PRO A 33 60.52 -28.13 4.81
C PRO A 33 59.33 -29.03 4.32
N GLU A 34 59.06 -29.41 3.05
CA GLU A 34 59.69 -29.16 1.72
C GLU A 34 58.65 -28.84 0.61
N ARG A 35 58.26 -29.80 -0.26
CA ARG A 35 57.53 -29.51 -1.52
C ARG A 35 56.71 -30.70 -2.11
N ARG A 36 56.09 -30.41 -3.27
CA ARG A 36 55.62 -31.28 -4.39
C ARG A 36 54.17 -31.79 -4.33
N SER A 37 53.45 -32.05 -5.44
CA SER A 37 53.48 -31.47 -6.82
C SER A 37 52.37 -32.07 -7.72
N ARG A 38 51.99 -31.35 -8.80
CA ARG A 38 51.28 -31.79 -10.04
C ARG A 38 49.74 -31.87 -10.03
N LEU A 39 49.20 -31.69 -11.25
CA LEU A 39 47.78 -31.72 -11.61
C LEU A 39 47.28 -33.14 -11.97
N CYS A 40 45.97 -33.20 -12.19
CA CYS A 40 45.24 -34.07 -13.13
C CYS A 40 44.75 -35.42 -12.62
N ARG A 41 43.43 -35.50 -12.42
CA ARG A 41 42.58 -36.53 -13.05
C ARG A 41 41.14 -36.03 -13.16
N ILE A 42 40.60 -36.05 -14.38
CA ILE A 42 39.16 -35.98 -14.61
C ILE A 42 38.58 -37.35 -14.27
N PHE A 43 37.44 -37.38 -13.57
CA PHE A 43 36.58 -38.56 -13.47
C PHE A 43 35.16 -38.17 -13.87
N LEU A 44 34.71 -38.66 -15.03
CA LEU A 44 33.28 -38.86 -15.22
C LEU A 44 32.85 -40.01 -14.30
N VAL A 45 31.79 -39.81 -13.54
CA VAL A 45 31.04 -40.90 -12.92
C VAL A 45 29.56 -40.67 -13.24
N SER A 46 29.10 -41.34 -14.29
CA SER A 46 27.68 -41.41 -14.62
C SER A 46 26.96 -42.22 -13.54
N PHE A 47 26.04 -41.60 -12.81
CA PHE A 47 25.09 -42.32 -11.96
C PHE A 47 23.73 -42.40 -12.63
N LEU A 48 23.17 -43.62 -12.68
CA LEU A 48 21.87 -43.88 -13.28
C LEU A 48 20.73 -43.39 -12.38
N PHE A 49 19.57 -43.15 -12.99
CA PHE A 49 18.31 -42.88 -12.29
C PHE A 49 17.98 -44.02 -11.31
N ALA A 50 17.83 -43.69 -10.03
CA ALA A 50 17.34 -44.60 -9.00
C ALA A 50 16.37 -43.86 -8.06
N SER A 51 15.07 -44.03 -8.32
CA SER A 51 13.94 -43.88 -7.39
C SER A 51 14.13 -42.93 -6.20
N THR A 52 13.89 -41.63 -6.39
CA THR A 52 13.70 -40.71 -5.25
C THR A 52 12.47 -41.13 -4.44
N SER A 53 12.71 -41.56 -3.19
CA SER A 53 11.61 -41.97 -2.30
C SER A 53 10.69 -40.78 -2.02
N ILE A 54 9.41 -40.92 -2.36
CA ILE A 54 8.41 -39.87 -2.12
C ILE A 54 8.13 -39.82 -0.62
N TYR A 55 8.61 -38.77 0.04
CA TYR A 55 8.13 -38.38 1.35
C TYR A 55 6.66 -37.93 1.22
N LYS A 56 5.74 -38.89 1.39
CA LYS A 56 4.33 -38.60 1.64
C LYS A 56 4.22 -37.85 2.97
N PHE A 57 4.17 -36.52 2.92
CA PHE A 57 3.55 -35.75 3.99
C PHE A 57 2.08 -36.13 4.04
N ASP A 58 1.66 -36.75 5.14
CA ASP A 58 0.30 -37.24 5.32
C ASP A 58 -0.61 -36.06 5.69
N THR A 59 -1.24 -35.44 4.68
CA THR A 59 -2.01 -34.19 4.81
C THR A 59 -3.40 -34.42 5.41
N HIS A 60 -3.45 -35.00 6.61
CA HIS A 60 -4.66 -35.15 7.43
C HIS A 60 -5.05 -33.83 8.14
N THR A 61 -5.09 -32.73 7.38
CA THR A 61 -5.40 -31.37 7.85
C THR A 61 -6.89 -31.02 7.70
N PHE A 62 -7.67 -31.38 8.72
CA PHE A 62 -8.91 -30.68 9.12
C PHE A 62 -9.96 -30.35 8.03
N SER A 63 -10.35 -31.35 7.24
CA SER A 63 -11.62 -31.27 6.50
C SER A 63 -12.82 -31.16 7.47
N ARG A 64 -13.32 -29.93 7.67
CA ARG A 64 -14.65 -29.66 8.23
C ARG A 64 -15.39 -28.69 7.32
N LYS A 65 -16.49 -29.17 6.73
CA LYS A 65 -17.37 -28.49 5.76
C LYS A 65 -16.90 -28.38 4.29
N GLY A 66 -16.03 -29.27 3.83
CA GLY A 66 -16.00 -29.67 2.41
C GLY A 66 -15.77 -28.58 1.35
N ILE A 67 -15.07 -27.51 1.70
CA ILE A 67 -14.58 -26.49 0.77
C ILE A 67 -13.06 -26.63 0.72
N ASP A 68 -12.51 -26.76 -0.47
CA ASP A 68 -11.07 -26.72 -0.69
C ASP A 68 -10.60 -25.27 -0.64
N TRP A 69 -9.95 -24.91 0.47
CA TRP A 69 -9.44 -23.56 0.70
C TRP A 69 -8.05 -23.30 0.10
N HIS A 70 -7.34 -24.33 -0.39
CA HIS A 70 -6.06 -24.16 -1.09
C HIS A 70 -6.28 -23.79 -2.56
N ASN A 71 -7.32 -24.35 -3.20
CA ASN A 71 -7.70 -23.99 -4.57
C ASN A 71 -8.64 -22.76 -4.66
N PHE A 72 -9.08 -22.19 -3.54
CA PHE A 72 -9.99 -21.03 -3.50
C PHE A 72 -9.27 -19.74 -3.91
N GLY A 73 -9.10 -19.56 -5.22
CA GLY A 73 -8.35 -18.44 -5.83
C GLY A 73 -7.44 -18.84 -6.99
N GLN A 74 -7.29 -20.14 -7.29
CA GLN A 74 -6.47 -20.63 -8.40
C GLN A 74 -7.19 -20.65 -9.76
N GLU A 75 -8.42 -20.11 -9.87
CA GLU A 75 -8.90 -19.59 -11.16
C GLU A 75 -8.20 -18.27 -11.51
N GLU A 76 -6.87 -18.31 -11.66
CA GLU A 76 -6.14 -17.27 -12.39
C GLU A 76 -6.56 -17.36 -13.87
N ARG A 77 -7.69 -16.72 -14.21
CA ARG A 77 -8.00 -16.36 -15.60
C ARG A 77 -6.96 -15.34 -16.04
N GLY A 78 -5.86 -15.85 -16.60
CA GLY A 78 -4.61 -15.13 -16.86
C GLY A 78 -4.81 -13.64 -17.10
N TRP A 79 -4.32 -12.84 -16.16
CA TRP A 79 -4.20 -11.41 -16.39
C TRP A 79 -3.12 -11.21 -17.45
N ASN A 80 -3.57 -10.95 -18.67
CA ASN A 80 -2.68 -10.57 -19.75
C ASN A 80 -2.30 -9.10 -19.54
N TYR A 81 -1.23 -8.86 -18.80
CA TYR A 81 -0.72 -7.51 -18.52
C TYR A 81 -0.18 -6.79 -19.78
N ASP A 82 -0.16 -7.46 -20.93
CA ASP A 82 0.16 -6.91 -22.25
C ASP A 82 -1.11 -6.39 -23.02
N GLU A 83 -2.33 -6.60 -22.51
CA GLU A 83 -3.57 -5.95 -23.02
C GLU A 83 -3.58 -4.43 -22.73
N GLU A 84 -4.43 -3.65 -23.43
CA GLU A 84 -4.52 -2.17 -23.34
C GLU A 84 -4.19 -1.63 -21.94
N GLY A 85 -3.04 -0.96 -21.85
CA GLY A 85 -2.33 -0.69 -20.61
C GLY A 85 -3.00 0.29 -19.65
N VAL A 86 -2.48 0.33 -18.43
CA VAL A 86 -2.89 1.25 -17.37
C VAL A 86 -2.61 2.69 -17.82
N ARG A 87 -3.66 3.48 -18.14
CA ARG A 87 -3.51 4.87 -18.56
C ARG A 87 -3.37 5.77 -17.34
N VAL A 88 -2.12 6.08 -16.96
CA VAL A 88 -1.82 7.08 -15.94
C VAL A 88 -2.25 8.47 -16.42
N PHE A 89 -3.14 9.12 -15.67
CA PHE A 89 -3.53 10.51 -15.91
C PHE A 89 -2.53 11.46 -15.25
N SER A 90 -1.76 12.16 -16.08
CA SER A 90 -0.79 13.18 -15.64
C SER A 90 -1.47 14.44 -15.08
N PRO A 91 -0.83 15.17 -14.15
CA PRO A 91 -1.25 16.52 -13.77
C PRO A 91 -1.18 17.51 -14.94
N SER A 92 -1.97 18.57 -14.86
CA SER A 92 -2.11 19.56 -15.94
C SER A 92 -0.92 20.52 -16.02
N ASN A 93 -0.40 21.00 -14.89
CA ASN A 93 0.72 21.96 -14.79
C ASN A 93 1.46 21.87 -13.45
N SER A 94 1.58 20.67 -12.86
CA SER A 94 2.14 20.49 -11.51
C SER A 94 3.37 19.58 -11.46
N THR A 95 4.28 19.89 -10.54
CA THR A 95 5.41 19.03 -10.12
C THR A 95 5.12 18.29 -8.81
N SER A 96 3.94 18.49 -8.21
CA SER A 96 3.48 17.74 -7.05
C SER A 96 3.32 16.25 -7.37
N ASN A 97 3.53 15.40 -6.36
CA ASN A 97 3.13 14.00 -6.39
C ASN A 97 2.28 13.63 -5.17
N VAL A 98 1.50 12.55 -5.31
CA VAL A 98 0.70 11.97 -4.22
C VAL A 98 1.12 10.51 -4.05
N ALA A 99 1.77 10.20 -2.94
CA ALA A 99 2.09 8.82 -2.57
C ALA A 99 0.93 8.15 -1.82
N ILE A 100 0.89 6.81 -1.78
CA ILE A 100 0.03 6.05 -0.87
C ILE A 100 0.89 5.20 0.07
N CYS A 101 0.51 5.14 1.34
CA CYS A 101 0.99 4.17 2.31
C CYS A 101 -0.09 3.10 2.56
N LEU A 102 0.16 1.86 2.12
CA LEU A 102 -0.74 0.72 2.28
C LEU A 102 -0.02 -0.44 3.00
N ILE A 103 -0.69 -1.10 3.94
CA ILE A 103 -0.28 -2.40 4.48
C ILE A 103 -1.30 -3.47 4.04
N VAL A 104 -0.84 -4.64 3.62
CA VAL A 104 -1.69 -5.76 3.18
C VAL A 104 -1.24 -7.08 3.77
N LYS A 105 -2.19 -7.94 4.11
CA LYS A 105 -1.97 -9.34 4.48
C LYS A 105 -3.13 -10.15 3.92
N ASN A 106 -2.88 -11.11 3.02
CA ASN A 106 -3.89 -12.00 2.44
C ASN A 106 -5.08 -11.24 1.80
N GLU A 107 -4.84 -10.19 1.02
CA GLU A 107 -5.85 -9.46 0.20
C GLU A 107 -5.48 -9.47 -1.30
N THR A 108 -4.54 -10.31 -1.72
CA THR A 108 -4.05 -10.45 -3.12
C THR A 108 -5.14 -10.46 -4.18
N ARG A 109 -6.27 -11.13 -3.91
CA ARG A 109 -7.47 -11.16 -4.80
C ARG A 109 -8.05 -9.78 -5.18
N TYR A 110 -7.67 -8.71 -4.48
CA TYR A 110 -8.14 -7.34 -4.68
C TYR A 110 -7.03 -6.36 -5.08
N LEU A 111 -5.77 -6.80 -5.00
CA LEU A 111 -4.63 -5.90 -5.13
C LEU A 111 -4.45 -5.41 -6.57
N ASP A 112 -4.70 -6.24 -7.59
CA ASP A 112 -4.58 -5.82 -8.99
C ASP A 112 -5.55 -4.69 -9.36
N GLU A 113 -6.86 -4.86 -9.10
CA GLU A 113 -7.87 -3.82 -9.35
C GLU A 113 -7.58 -2.53 -8.57
N TRP A 114 -7.19 -2.65 -7.31
CA TRP A 114 -6.91 -1.50 -6.46
C TRP A 114 -5.64 -0.76 -6.91
N VAL A 115 -4.54 -1.47 -7.23
CA VAL A 115 -3.28 -0.85 -7.64
C VAL A 115 -3.43 -0.24 -9.03
N GLU A 116 -4.03 -0.94 -9.99
CA GLU A 116 -4.25 -0.39 -11.34
C GLU A 116 -5.16 0.84 -11.31
N PHE A 117 -6.24 0.84 -10.53
CA PHE A 117 -7.11 2.00 -10.38
C PHE A 117 -6.36 3.23 -9.86
N HIS A 118 -5.56 3.07 -8.79
CA HIS A 118 -4.89 4.21 -8.15
C HIS A 118 -3.63 4.68 -8.90
N VAL A 119 -2.87 3.78 -9.52
CA VAL A 119 -1.79 4.18 -10.45
C VAL A 119 -2.37 4.96 -11.63
N ALA A 120 -3.46 4.48 -12.23
CA ALA A 120 -4.09 5.19 -13.35
C ALA A 120 -4.65 6.57 -12.96
N LEU A 121 -5.12 6.71 -11.71
CA LEU A 121 -5.56 7.98 -11.12
C LEU A 121 -4.41 8.97 -10.83
N GLY A 122 -3.14 8.58 -11.04
CA GLY A 122 -1.96 9.43 -10.87
C GLY A 122 -1.29 9.35 -9.49
N PHE A 123 -1.62 8.35 -8.65
CA PHE A 123 -0.84 8.11 -7.43
C PHE A 123 0.52 7.51 -7.77
N SER A 124 1.59 8.13 -7.28
CA SER A 124 2.96 7.65 -7.48
C SER A 124 3.92 8.32 -6.47
N PRO A 125 4.73 7.56 -5.71
CA PRO A 125 4.74 6.09 -5.59
C PRO A 125 3.67 5.52 -4.63
N ILE A 126 3.28 4.28 -4.85
CA ILE A 126 2.45 3.47 -3.95
C ILE A 126 3.39 2.55 -3.14
N TYR A 127 3.51 2.81 -1.83
CA TYR A 127 4.24 1.95 -0.91
C TYR A 127 3.33 0.84 -0.39
N ILE A 128 3.70 -0.41 -0.70
CA ILE A 128 2.99 -1.62 -0.31
C ILE A 128 3.84 -2.36 0.73
N TYR A 129 3.37 -2.40 1.97
CA TYR A 129 3.97 -3.19 3.04
C TYR A 129 3.26 -4.54 3.12
N ASP A 130 3.96 -5.59 2.71
CA ASP A 130 3.46 -6.95 2.77
C ASP A 130 3.64 -7.51 4.18
N ASN A 131 2.53 -7.68 4.90
CA ASN A 131 2.45 -8.20 6.25
C ASN A 131 2.11 -9.70 6.28
N SER A 132 2.12 -10.40 5.14
CA SER A 132 2.29 -11.86 5.13
C SER A 132 3.63 -12.25 5.75
N ASP A 133 3.72 -13.47 6.28
CA ASP A 133 4.91 -13.90 7.01
C ASP A 133 6.02 -14.38 6.05
N GLU A 134 5.62 -14.90 4.87
CA GLU A 134 6.48 -15.46 3.80
C GLU A 134 6.60 -14.55 2.55
N PHE A 135 6.36 -13.24 2.68
CA PHE A 135 6.46 -12.24 1.59
C PHE A 135 5.67 -12.58 0.31
N GLU A 136 4.37 -12.90 0.48
CA GLU A 136 3.37 -13.28 -0.53
C GLU A 136 3.51 -12.56 -1.89
N LEU A 137 3.78 -11.25 -1.90
CA LEU A 137 3.84 -10.44 -3.12
C LEU A 137 5.15 -10.56 -3.92
N MET A 138 6.20 -11.13 -3.33
CA MET A 138 7.51 -11.35 -3.97
C MET A 138 7.88 -12.83 -4.08
N ASP A 139 7.63 -13.63 -3.03
CA ASP A 139 8.24 -14.95 -2.89
C ASP A 139 7.25 -16.14 -3.08
N SER A 140 5.95 -15.87 -3.30
CA SER A 140 4.92 -16.93 -3.43
C SER A 140 4.93 -17.74 -4.72
N GLY A 141 5.76 -17.37 -5.71
CA GLY A 141 5.83 -18.06 -7.00
C GLY A 141 6.69 -17.32 -8.03
N PHE A 142 6.88 -17.93 -9.20
CA PHE A 142 7.65 -17.34 -10.29
C PHE A 142 6.87 -17.40 -11.63
N PRO A 143 6.59 -16.27 -12.29
CA PRO A 143 6.84 -14.89 -11.84
C PRO A 143 5.97 -14.51 -10.63
N SER A 144 6.57 -13.75 -9.70
CA SER A 144 5.90 -13.23 -8.51
C SER A 144 4.77 -12.26 -8.87
N TRP A 145 3.93 -11.88 -7.91
CA TRP A 145 2.95 -10.81 -8.16
C TRP A 145 3.66 -9.53 -8.64
N PHE A 146 4.75 -9.13 -7.97
CA PHE A 146 5.52 -7.93 -8.32
C PHE A 146 6.22 -8.01 -9.69
N ASP A 147 6.67 -9.19 -10.10
CA ASP A 147 7.25 -9.40 -11.43
C ASP A 147 6.20 -9.34 -12.55
N ARG A 148 4.97 -9.79 -12.28
CA ARG A 148 3.85 -9.63 -13.21
C ARG A 148 3.42 -8.16 -13.40
N ARG A 149 3.73 -7.26 -12.45
CA ARG A 149 3.41 -5.82 -12.54
C ARG A 149 4.40 -4.98 -13.35
N MET A 150 5.10 -5.55 -14.33
CA MET A 150 6.08 -4.82 -15.17
C MET A 150 5.52 -3.57 -15.84
N ASP A 151 4.22 -3.55 -16.15
CA ASP A 151 3.52 -2.42 -16.77
C ASP A 151 3.46 -1.15 -15.90
N ILE A 152 3.47 -1.31 -14.57
CA ILE A 152 3.34 -0.22 -13.59
C ILE A 152 4.39 -0.22 -12.48
N ARG A 153 5.43 -1.08 -12.57
CA ARG A 153 6.43 -1.31 -11.52
C ARG A 153 7.14 -0.04 -11.07
N GLN A 154 7.34 0.95 -11.96
CA GLN A 154 7.89 2.27 -11.64
C GLN A 154 7.07 3.07 -10.62
N HIS A 155 5.78 2.77 -10.46
CA HIS A 155 4.89 3.43 -9.50
C HIS A 155 4.77 2.67 -8.17
N ILE A 156 5.32 1.46 -8.06
CA ILE A 156 5.14 0.57 -6.89
C ILE A 156 6.45 0.43 -6.12
N GLN A 157 6.38 0.55 -4.79
CA GLN A 157 7.49 0.30 -3.88
C GLN A 157 7.06 -0.78 -2.88
N LEU A 158 7.56 -2.00 -3.06
CA LEU A 158 7.17 -3.18 -2.27
C LEU A 158 8.20 -3.48 -1.17
N ALA A 159 7.73 -3.69 0.06
CA ALA A 159 8.57 -4.02 1.21
C ALA A 159 7.95 -5.13 2.08
N HIS A 160 8.76 -6.11 2.51
CA HIS A 160 8.34 -7.11 3.49
C HIS A 160 8.23 -6.49 4.89
N PHE A 161 7.11 -6.71 5.56
CA PHE A 161 6.77 -6.11 6.85
C PHE A 161 6.03 -7.11 7.76
N PRO A 162 6.62 -8.28 8.08
CA PRO A 162 5.98 -9.31 8.89
C PRO A 162 5.80 -8.83 10.34
N THR A 163 4.78 -9.33 11.03
CA THR A 163 4.44 -8.87 12.39
C THR A 163 5.51 -9.27 13.41
N ARG A 164 6.33 -8.30 13.83
CA ARG A 164 7.36 -8.49 14.86
C ARG A 164 6.75 -8.41 16.28
N PRO A 165 7.29 -9.15 17.27
CA PRO A 165 6.78 -9.09 18.66
C PRO A 165 6.77 -7.68 19.27
N TRP A 166 7.73 -6.83 18.90
CA TRP A 166 7.83 -5.44 19.37
C TRP A 166 6.85 -4.46 18.70
N TYR A 167 6.10 -4.87 17.67
CA TYR A 167 4.96 -4.09 17.14
C TYR A 167 3.68 -4.25 17.98
N GLY A 168 3.67 -5.17 18.95
CA GLY A 168 2.50 -5.45 19.78
C GLY A 168 1.31 -5.93 18.93
N LYS A 169 0.19 -5.20 19.00
CA LYS A 169 -1.08 -5.51 18.31
C LYS A 169 -1.44 -4.53 17.19
N ASP A 170 -0.44 -3.81 16.65
CA ASP A 170 -0.68 -2.76 15.66
C ASP A 170 0.47 -2.61 14.64
N PRO A 171 0.79 -3.66 13.84
CA PRO A 171 1.77 -3.55 12.77
C PRO A 171 1.39 -2.50 11.71
N GLN A 172 0.09 -2.22 11.53
CA GLN A 172 -0.42 -1.20 10.61
C GLN A 172 0.13 0.19 10.94
N ARG A 173 0.08 0.60 12.21
CA ARG A 173 0.64 1.89 12.65
C ARG A 173 2.15 1.99 12.47
N PHE A 174 2.90 0.90 12.63
CA PHE A 174 4.34 0.90 12.38
C PHE A 174 4.67 1.04 10.88
N ALA A 175 3.96 0.32 10.00
CA ALA A 175 4.12 0.46 8.55
C ALA A 175 3.77 1.89 8.08
N TYR A 176 2.63 2.44 8.54
CA TYR A 176 2.23 3.80 8.18
C TYR A 176 3.18 4.88 8.72
N ARG A 177 3.72 4.72 9.94
CA ARG A 177 4.72 5.67 10.46
C ARG A 177 6.00 5.61 9.62
N ARG A 178 6.55 4.41 9.38
CA ARG A 178 7.75 4.23 8.54
C ARG A 178 7.54 4.86 7.16
N CYS A 179 6.42 4.52 6.50
CA CYS A 179 6.09 5.08 5.20
C CYS A 179 6.07 6.61 5.20
N PHE A 180 5.33 7.22 6.13
CA PHE A 180 5.13 8.67 6.14
C PHE A 180 6.41 9.48 6.43
N PHE A 181 7.30 8.95 7.28
CA PHE A 181 8.47 9.69 7.76
C PHE A 181 9.80 9.28 7.10
N GLU A 182 9.91 8.05 6.60
CA GLU A 182 11.15 7.49 6.07
C GLU A 182 11.05 7.24 4.56
N ASP A 183 10.16 6.34 4.11
CA ASP A 183 10.15 5.91 2.72
C ASP A 183 9.50 6.94 1.76
N ALA A 184 8.37 7.56 2.14
CA ALA A 184 7.63 8.60 1.38
C ALA A 184 8.10 10.04 1.67
N VAL A 185 9.28 10.20 2.28
CA VAL A 185 9.79 11.48 2.83
C VAL A 185 9.86 12.62 1.81
N ASN A 186 10.05 12.28 0.52
CA ASN A 186 10.21 13.24 -0.57
C ASN A 186 8.89 13.57 -1.31
N SER A 187 7.75 13.06 -0.87
CA SER A 187 6.45 13.31 -1.51
C SER A 187 5.82 14.63 -1.06
N THR A 188 5.20 15.38 -1.99
CA THR A 188 4.41 16.58 -1.67
C THR A 188 3.21 16.22 -0.81
N TYR A 189 2.47 15.20 -1.26
CA TYR A 189 1.33 14.65 -0.54
C TYR A 189 1.50 13.16 -0.26
N VAL A 190 0.96 12.69 0.86
CA VAL A 190 0.92 11.27 1.24
C VAL A 190 -0.50 10.92 1.70
N ALA A 191 -1.11 9.93 1.07
CA ALA A 191 -2.39 9.34 1.45
C ALA A 191 -2.18 8.07 2.29
N ILE A 192 -3.11 7.80 3.20
CA ILE A 192 -3.12 6.57 4.02
C ILE A 192 -4.52 5.97 3.94
N PHE A 193 -4.67 4.88 3.18
CA PHE A 193 -5.93 4.14 3.03
C PHE A 193 -5.68 2.66 2.71
N ASP A 194 -6.73 1.86 2.85
CA ASP A 194 -6.72 0.39 2.84
C ASP A 194 -7.11 -0.16 1.45
N VAL A 195 -6.73 -1.41 1.15
CA VAL A 195 -6.92 -2.05 -0.18
C VAL A 195 -8.40 -2.35 -0.52
N ASP A 196 -9.33 -2.15 0.42
CA ASP A 196 -10.77 -2.20 0.14
C ASP A 196 -11.40 -0.81 -0.05
N GLU A 197 -10.61 0.25 -0.21
CA GLU A 197 -11.07 1.65 -0.35
C GLU A 197 -10.57 2.30 -1.64
N PHE A 198 -11.49 2.86 -2.43
CA PHE A 198 -11.20 3.46 -3.75
C PHE A 198 -11.50 4.96 -3.74
N LEU A 199 -10.54 5.79 -4.13
CA LEU A 199 -10.75 7.24 -4.27
C LEU A 199 -11.46 7.57 -5.58
N VAL A 200 -12.77 7.80 -5.51
CA VAL A 200 -13.57 8.23 -6.66
C VAL A 200 -13.49 9.76 -6.76
N LEU A 201 -13.00 10.27 -7.89
CA LEU A 201 -12.99 11.70 -8.21
C LEU A 201 -14.14 12.00 -9.17
N LYS A 202 -14.92 13.05 -8.87
CA LYS A 202 -16.11 13.42 -9.66
C LYS A 202 -15.93 14.74 -10.43
N THR A 203 -14.89 15.51 -10.09
CA THR A 203 -14.61 16.85 -10.63
C THR A 203 -13.20 16.99 -11.23
N HIS A 204 -12.36 15.97 -11.10
CA HIS A 204 -10.94 15.99 -11.47
C HIS A 204 -10.53 14.65 -12.10
N ASP A 205 -9.65 14.70 -13.09
CA ASP A 205 -9.21 13.52 -13.84
C ASP A 205 -8.10 12.73 -13.18
N ASN A 206 -7.27 13.39 -12.36
CA ASN A 206 -6.13 12.83 -11.62
C ASN A 206 -6.09 13.37 -10.18
N VAL A 207 -5.39 12.66 -9.29
CA VAL A 207 -5.29 13.01 -7.87
C VAL A 207 -4.39 14.22 -7.58
N VAL A 208 -3.43 14.53 -8.46
CA VAL A 208 -2.48 15.63 -8.23
C VAL A 208 -3.17 16.98 -8.40
N ASP A 209 -3.85 17.21 -9.53
CA ASP A 209 -4.62 18.43 -9.78
C ASP A 209 -5.76 18.59 -8.75
N PHE A 210 -6.38 17.50 -8.32
CA PHE A 210 -7.36 17.49 -7.21
C PHE A 210 -6.75 17.99 -5.89
N MET A 211 -5.56 17.51 -5.53
CA MET A 211 -4.88 17.91 -4.30
C MET A 211 -4.36 19.35 -4.36
N ASP A 212 -3.79 19.78 -5.49
CA ASP A 212 -3.29 21.14 -5.66
C ASP A 212 -4.44 22.17 -5.72
N HIS A 213 -5.61 21.81 -6.25
CA HIS A 213 -6.82 22.66 -6.21
C HIS A 213 -7.41 22.73 -4.79
N HIS A 214 -7.68 21.59 -4.13
CA HIS A 214 -8.44 21.57 -2.88
C HIS A 214 -7.60 21.70 -1.60
N CYS A 215 -6.26 21.61 -1.68
CA CYS A 215 -5.37 21.64 -0.50
C CYS A 215 -4.21 22.64 -0.62
N THR A 216 -4.57 23.90 -0.90
CA THR A 216 -3.63 25.02 -1.11
C THR A 216 -2.97 25.53 0.20
N GLU A 217 -1.91 26.34 0.06
CA GLU A 217 -1.19 26.94 1.18
C GLU A 217 -1.88 28.19 1.74
N GLU A 218 -2.60 28.94 0.91
CA GLU A 218 -3.44 30.09 1.32
C GLU A 218 -4.58 29.63 2.24
N ALA A 219 -5.21 28.50 1.92
CA ALA A 219 -6.18 27.82 2.77
C ALA A 219 -5.55 27.20 4.04
N LYS A 220 -4.21 27.15 4.10
CA LYS A 220 -3.37 26.46 5.10
C LYS A 220 -3.75 24.99 5.26
N CYS A 221 -4.05 24.32 4.15
CA CYS A 221 -4.44 22.92 4.17
C CYS A 221 -3.25 22.02 4.50
N GLY A 222 -3.29 21.36 5.66
CA GLY A 222 -2.32 20.32 6.01
C GLY A 222 -2.83 18.91 5.72
N GLN A 223 -4.16 18.73 5.66
CA GLN A 223 -4.82 17.49 5.28
C GLN A 223 -6.15 17.81 4.60
N LEU A 224 -6.38 17.21 3.43
CA LEU A 224 -7.68 17.16 2.78
C LEU A 224 -8.39 15.87 3.19
N LEU A 225 -9.63 16.00 3.63
CA LEU A 225 -10.47 14.91 4.13
C LEU A 225 -11.58 14.59 3.12
N VAL A 226 -11.68 13.32 2.75
CA VAL A 226 -12.68 12.80 1.81
C VAL A 226 -13.55 11.77 2.54
N ASN A 227 -14.86 11.94 2.45
CA ASN A 227 -15.84 11.11 3.16
C ASN A 227 -16.00 9.71 2.56
N TRP A 228 -16.31 8.73 3.41
CA TRP A 228 -16.63 7.37 3.00
C TRP A 228 -18.06 7.23 2.46
N ARG A 229 -18.22 6.30 1.51
CA ARG A 229 -19.44 5.51 1.35
C ARG A 229 -19.09 4.05 1.50
N ILE A 230 -19.67 3.40 2.50
CA ILE A 230 -19.58 1.95 2.63
C ILE A 230 -20.42 1.35 1.51
N MET A 231 -19.84 0.42 0.74
CA MET A 231 -20.53 -0.26 -0.35
C MET A 231 -21.18 -1.54 0.17
N GLY A 232 -22.49 -1.64 -0.03
CA GLY A 232 -23.32 -2.78 0.35
C GLY A 232 -23.07 -4.00 -0.55
N VAL A 233 -23.54 -5.17 -0.13
CA VAL A 233 -23.24 -6.42 -0.83
C VAL A 233 -23.90 -6.57 -2.21
N SER A 234 -24.83 -5.69 -2.62
CA SER A 234 -25.38 -5.67 -4.00
C SER A 234 -25.81 -7.06 -4.53
N GLY A 235 -26.54 -7.81 -3.70
CA GLY A 235 -27.00 -9.18 -3.98
C GLY A 235 -25.95 -10.28 -3.88
N ARG A 236 -24.66 -9.95 -3.65
CA ARG A 236 -23.56 -10.92 -3.67
C ARG A 236 -23.49 -11.75 -2.38
N ARG A 237 -23.99 -12.98 -2.45
CA ARG A 237 -23.89 -13.98 -1.38
C ARG A 237 -22.54 -14.71 -1.32
N ARG A 238 -21.91 -14.90 -2.47
CA ARG A 238 -20.63 -15.60 -2.65
C ARG A 238 -19.61 -14.70 -3.34
N TYR A 239 -18.35 -15.07 -3.25
CA TYR A 239 -17.28 -14.52 -4.07
C TYR A 239 -17.57 -14.71 -5.58
N SER A 240 -17.22 -13.71 -6.39
CA SER A 240 -16.98 -13.88 -7.82
C SER A 240 -15.68 -13.14 -8.20
N PRO A 241 -14.91 -13.65 -9.18
CA PRO A 241 -13.71 -12.98 -9.72
C PRO A 241 -14.07 -11.83 -10.67
N GLU A 242 -15.16 -11.11 -10.38
CA GLU A 242 -15.50 -9.86 -11.05
C GLU A 242 -14.92 -8.69 -10.25
N PRO A 243 -14.52 -7.59 -10.93
CA PRO A 243 -14.04 -6.36 -10.29
C PRO A 243 -15.01 -5.86 -9.22
N ILE A 244 -14.51 -5.60 -8.00
CA ILE A 244 -15.32 -5.18 -6.86
C ILE A 244 -16.11 -3.92 -7.16
N THR A 245 -15.51 -3.01 -7.92
CA THR A 245 -16.15 -1.78 -8.41
C THR A 245 -17.36 -2.08 -9.30
N LYS A 246 -17.30 -3.09 -10.18
CA LYS A 246 -18.43 -3.56 -11.00
C LYS A 246 -19.51 -4.25 -10.17
N ARG A 247 -19.13 -5.15 -9.26
CA ARG A 247 -20.10 -6.06 -8.62
C ARG A 247 -20.79 -5.51 -7.37
N ASN A 248 -20.25 -4.46 -6.75
CA ASN A 248 -20.76 -3.85 -5.52
C ASN A 248 -21.13 -2.36 -5.72
N VAL A 249 -22.17 -2.09 -6.51
CA VAL A 249 -22.58 -0.74 -6.96
C VAL A 249 -23.74 -0.10 -6.17
N HIS A 250 -24.02 -0.56 -4.94
CA HIS A 250 -25.06 0.03 -4.09
C HIS A 250 -24.55 0.42 -2.70
N TRP A 251 -25.02 1.54 -2.15
CA TRP A 251 -24.74 2.01 -0.78
C TRP A 251 -26.01 2.48 -0.06
N SER A 252 -25.91 2.90 1.20
CA SER A 252 -26.98 3.54 1.98
C SER A 252 -26.40 4.40 3.10
N ASP A 253 -27.04 5.54 3.43
CA ASP A 253 -26.64 6.42 4.53
C ASP A 253 -26.83 5.78 5.92
N GLU A 254 -27.69 4.76 6.03
CA GLU A 254 -28.01 4.06 7.30
C GLU A 254 -26.80 3.40 7.99
N HIS A 255 -25.71 3.14 7.26
CA HIS A 255 -24.55 2.49 7.86
C HIS A 255 -23.81 3.44 8.80
N SER A 256 -23.58 3.03 10.05
CA SER A 256 -23.03 3.86 11.14
C SER A 256 -21.65 4.49 10.90
N ARG A 257 -20.99 4.13 9.80
CA ARG A 257 -19.70 4.68 9.35
C ARG A 257 -19.79 5.61 8.12
N SER A 258 -20.98 5.98 7.66
CA SER A 258 -21.20 6.89 6.51
C SER A 258 -20.58 8.29 6.68
N ASN A 259 -20.29 8.70 7.93
CA ASN A 259 -19.68 9.98 8.26
C ASN A 259 -18.16 9.89 8.56
N PHE A 260 -17.50 8.76 8.27
CA PHE A 260 -16.05 8.62 8.42
C PHE A 260 -15.32 9.25 7.22
N VAL A 261 -14.03 9.55 7.41
CA VAL A 261 -13.15 10.15 6.40
C VAL A 261 -11.78 9.48 6.35
N LYS A 262 -11.15 9.50 5.17
CA LYS A 262 -9.68 9.36 5.02
C LYS A 262 -9.05 10.71 4.72
N GLY A 263 -7.75 10.80 4.99
CA GLY A 263 -6.98 12.01 4.78
C GLY A 263 -5.83 11.83 3.79
N ILE A 264 -5.74 12.74 2.83
CA ILE A 264 -4.54 12.95 2.00
C ILE A 264 -3.82 14.17 2.59
N ASN A 265 -2.54 14.01 2.91
CA ASN A 265 -1.82 14.90 3.81
C ASN A 265 -0.73 15.66 3.04
N ARG A 266 -0.64 16.99 3.18
CA ARG A 266 0.49 17.78 2.67
C ARG A 266 1.67 17.54 3.61
N ARG A 267 2.61 16.69 3.19
CA ARG A 267 3.57 15.98 4.08
C ARG A 267 4.35 16.92 5.00
N VAL A 268 4.78 18.06 4.48
CA VAL A 268 5.56 19.08 5.21
C VAL A 268 4.79 19.77 6.34
N PHE A 269 3.46 19.76 6.36
CA PHE A 269 2.63 20.42 7.38
C PHE A 269 2.12 19.49 8.48
N VAL A 270 2.36 18.18 8.35
CA VAL A 270 2.09 17.21 9.40
C VAL A 270 3.19 17.27 10.46
N ALA A 271 2.84 17.08 11.73
CA ALA A 271 3.78 17.05 12.83
C ALA A 271 4.21 15.61 13.14
N ASP A 272 5.50 15.38 13.44
CA ASP A 272 5.91 14.11 14.03
C ASP A 272 5.39 14.04 15.47
N ASP A 273 4.54 13.07 15.73
CA ASP A 273 4.20 12.60 17.06
C ASP A 273 3.92 11.11 17.08
N ASN A 274 4.08 10.55 18.28
CA ASN A 274 3.69 9.19 18.60
C ASN A 274 2.17 9.09 18.89
N ASP A 275 1.32 9.83 18.17
CA ASP A 275 -0.15 9.65 18.22
C ASP A 275 -0.57 8.37 17.45
N ASN A 276 -1.85 8.03 17.48
CA ASN A 276 -2.42 6.90 16.77
C ASN A 276 -2.74 7.26 15.30
N TRP A 277 -1.79 7.02 14.39
CA TRP A 277 -1.82 7.44 12.99
C TRP A 277 -2.91 6.79 12.10
N VAL A 278 -3.49 5.66 12.53
CA VAL A 278 -4.26 4.72 11.69
C VAL A 278 -5.34 5.38 10.82
N HIS A 279 -6.05 6.39 11.32
CA HIS A 279 -7.09 7.13 10.57
C HIS A 279 -7.01 8.67 10.74
N GLY A 280 -5.84 9.26 11.00
CA GLY A 280 -5.69 10.72 11.00
C GLY A 280 -4.54 11.27 11.82
N VAL A 281 -3.95 12.37 11.33
CA VAL A 281 -2.65 12.92 11.75
C VAL A 281 -2.78 14.23 12.54
N ARG A 282 -1.80 14.54 13.41
CA ARG A 282 -1.67 15.89 13.98
C ARG A 282 -0.95 16.82 13.00
N LEU A 283 -1.48 18.02 12.81
CA LEU A 283 -0.84 19.05 12.00
C LEU A 283 0.06 19.96 12.87
N LYS A 284 1.06 20.59 12.23
CA LYS A 284 1.83 21.69 12.81
C LYS A 284 0.90 22.89 13.07
N SER A 285 1.28 23.76 14.00
CA SER A 285 0.47 24.92 14.38
C SER A 285 0.18 25.82 13.16
N GLY A 286 -1.06 26.31 13.06
CA GLY A 286 -1.53 27.17 11.96
C GLY A 286 -2.14 26.44 10.76
N TYR A 287 -1.94 25.12 10.60
CA TYR A 287 -2.49 24.34 9.49
C TYR A 287 -3.81 23.66 9.85
N ARG A 288 -4.61 23.34 8.82
CA ARG A 288 -6.02 22.97 8.93
C ARG A 288 -6.31 21.59 8.33
N HIS A 289 -7.21 20.85 8.98
CA HIS A 289 -7.88 19.67 8.44
C HIS A 289 -9.16 20.14 7.71
N LEU A 290 -9.11 20.22 6.38
CA LEU A 290 -10.24 20.67 5.54
C LEU A 290 -10.92 19.48 4.87
N ASP A 291 -12.18 19.63 4.46
CA ASP A 291 -12.81 18.72 3.48
C ASP A 291 -12.88 19.34 2.08
N THR A 292 -13.41 18.59 1.11
CA THR A 292 -13.50 18.99 -0.31
C THR A 292 -14.18 20.33 -0.56
N THR A 293 -14.99 20.83 0.38
CA THR A 293 -15.63 22.17 0.30
C THR A 293 -14.74 23.32 0.77
N GLY A 294 -13.46 23.05 1.08
CA GLY A 294 -12.51 24.03 1.63
C GLY A 294 -12.75 24.38 3.11
N GLN A 295 -13.69 23.70 3.77
CA GLN A 295 -14.16 24.01 5.12
C GLN A 295 -13.58 23.04 6.15
N PRO A 296 -13.34 23.45 7.42
CA PRO A 296 -12.86 22.53 8.46
C PRO A 296 -13.86 21.40 8.76
N ARG A 297 -13.38 20.17 9.01
CA ARG A 297 -14.27 19.02 9.31
C ARG A 297 -15.23 19.31 10.49
N LYS A 298 -16.50 18.95 10.35
CA LYS A 298 -17.48 18.98 11.45
C LYS A 298 -17.48 17.62 12.13
N ALA A 299 -16.77 17.48 13.24
CA ALA A 299 -16.31 16.19 13.72
C ALA A 299 -16.61 15.94 15.21
N LYS A 300 -17.03 14.72 15.55
CA LYS A 300 -17.03 14.21 16.94
C LYS A 300 -15.73 13.47 17.26
N TYR A 301 -15.13 12.83 16.26
CA TYR A 301 -13.88 12.07 16.35
C TYR A 301 -12.95 12.47 15.20
N LYS A 302 -11.61 12.32 15.35
CA LYS A 302 -10.64 12.85 14.36
C LYS A 302 -10.79 12.29 12.94
N TYR A 303 -11.36 11.10 12.82
CA TYR A 303 -11.66 10.35 11.60
C TYR A 303 -13.12 10.52 11.10
N THR A 304 -13.84 11.59 11.51
CA THR A 304 -15.23 11.84 11.09
C THR A 304 -15.44 13.24 10.51
N ASN A 305 -16.40 13.37 9.59
CA ASN A 305 -16.93 14.64 9.10
C ASN A 305 -18.42 14.53 8.78
N THR A 306 -19.28 15.15 9.59
CA THR A 306 -20.75 15.11 9.47
C THR A 306 -21.33 16.16 8.53
N ARG A 307 -20.49 16.95 7.84
CA ARG A 307 -20.94 17.71 6.66
C ARG A 307 -21.01 16.84 5.39
N ASN A 308 -20.28 15.72 5.39
CA ASN A 308 -20.45 14.60 4.46
C ASN A 308 -20.49 14.94 2.94
N PRO A 309 -19.65 15.86 2.42
CA PRO A 309 -19.61 16.14 0.98
C PRO A 309 -19.07 14.93 0.20
N THR A 310 -19.76 14.57 -0.88
CA THR A 310 -19.43 13.44 -1.78
C THR A 310 -19.72 13.76 -3.26
N ASP A 311 -19.75 15.05 -3.55
CA ASP A 311 -20.01 15.70 -4.84
C ASP A 311 -18.70 15.95 -5.63
N VAL A 312 -17.64 16.38 -4.93
CA VAL A 312 -16.30 16.61 -5.49
C VAL A 312 -15.51 15.31 -5.62
N ALA A 313 -15.44 14.54 -4.53
CA ALA A 313 -14.72 13.28 -4.39
C ALA A 313 -15.33 12.45 -3.24
N VAL A 314 -15.14 11.13 -3.27
CA VAL A 314 -15.67 10.20 -2.26
C VAL A 314 -14.81 8.93 -2.22
N PHE A 315 -14.58 8.37 -1.03
CA PHE A 315 -13.94 7.07 -0.89
C PHE A 315 -15.01 5.96 -0.84
N PHE A 316 -15.04 5.07 -1.83
CA PHE A 316 -15.91 3.89 -1.81
C PHE A 316 -15.22 2.77 -1.03
N HIS A 317 -15.79 2.39 0.11
CA HIS A 317 -15.26 1.37 1.01
C HIS A 317 -16.00 0.05 0.84
N TYR A 318 -15.37 -0.88 0.13
CA TYR A 318 -15.85 -2.24 -0.13
C TYR A 318 -15.61 -3.18 1.07
N ALA A 319 -15.94 -2.70 2.26
CA ALA A 319 -15.70 -3.40 3.51
C ALA A 319 -16.40 -4.77 3.60
N LEU A 320 -17.57 -4.90 2.95
CA LEU A 320 -18.45 -6.08 3.05
C LEU A 320 -18.19 -7.14 1.96
N LYS A 321 -17.89 -6.72 0.73
CA LYS A 321 -17.64 -7.59 -0.45
C LYS A 321 -18.82 -8.52 -0.78
N SER A 322 -18.95 -9.68 -0.15
CA SER A 322 -20.09 -10.60 -0.26
C SER A 322 -20.39 -11.24 1.11
N GLU A 323 -21.56 -11.87 1.29
CA GLU A 323 -21.93 -12.51 2.58
C GLU A 323 -20.86 -13.53 3.04
N GLU A 324 -20.41 -14.39 2.13
CA GLU A 324 -19.32 -15.37 2.32
C GLU A 324 -17.97 -14.71 2.69
N GLU A 325 -17.62 -13.60 2.04
CA GLU A 325 -16.34 -12.93 2.26
C GLU A 325 -16.31 -12.10 3.54
N LEU A 326 -17.43 -11.48 3.92
CA LEU A 326 -17.58 -10.84 5.22
C LEU A 326 -17.49 -11.87 6.35
N TYR A 327 -18.11 -13.04 6.17
CA TYR A 327 -17.98 -14.17 7.09
C TYR A 327 -16.52 -14.64 7.21
N TYR A 328 -15.80 -14.79 6.09
CA TYR A 328 -14.37 -15.13 6.11
C TYR A 328 -13.52 -14.06 6.85
N LYS A 329 -13.72 -12.77 6.53
CA LYS A 329 -13.04 -11.60 7.10
C LYS A 329 -13.35 -11.33 8.57
N THR A 330 -14.42 -11.92 9.11
CA THR A 330 -14.80 -11.80 10.53
C THR A 330 -14.47 -13.03 11.36
N CYS A 331 -14.60 -14.23 10.79
CA CYS A 331 -14.44 -15.49 11.51
C CYS A 331 -13.08 -16.17 11.37
N PHE A 332 -12.43 -16.08 10.20
CA PHE A 332 -11.23 -16.89 9.89
C PHE A 332 -9.98 -16.05 9.66
N LYS A 333 -10.11 -14.85 9.10
CA LYS A 333 -8.96 -13.99 8.82
C LYS A 333 -8.36 -13.39 10.10
N SER A 334 -7.15 -13.81 10.45
CA SER A 334 -6.32 -13.18 11.48
C SER A 334 -6.16 -11.68 11.21
N ARG A 335 -6.46 -10.86 12.21
CA ARG A 335 -6.41 -9.39 12.13
C ARG A 335 -5.14 -8.83 12.78
N PRO A 336 -4.73 -7.59 12.45
CA PRO A 336 -3.62 -6.92 13.14
C PRO A 336 -3.77 -6.86 14.67
N ASP A 337 -5.01 -6.73 15.17
CA ASP A 337 -5.34 -6.71 16.62
C ASP A 337 -5.47 -8.11 17.26
N GLY A 338 -5.43 -9.17 16.45
CA GLY A 338 -5.64 -10.56 16.85
C GLY A 338 -7.08 -10.92 17.25
N ALA A 339 -8.06 -10.03 17.06
CA ALA A 339 -9.43 -10.25 17.55
C ALA A 339 -10.36 -10.84 16.47
N SER A 340 -10.89 -12.04 16.71
CA SER A 340 -12.03 -12.53 15.92
C SER A 340 -13.25 -11.62 16.15
N ARG A 341 -13.98 -11.31 15.08
CA ARG A 341 -15.26 -10.57 15.12
C ARG A 341 -16.38 -11.41 14.51
N CYS A 342 -16.26 -12.73 14.59
CA CYS A 342 -17.22 -13.67 14.03
C CYS A 342 -18.61 -13.38 14.60
N ASN A 343 -19.56 -13.07 13.71
CA ASN A 343 -20.93 -12.69 14.07
C ASN A 343 -21.07 -11.48 15.03
N ASP A 344 -20.06 -10.59 15.13
CA ASP A 344 -20.19 -9.34 15.91
C ASP A 344 -21.11 -8.34 15.19
N PRO A 345 -22.35 -8.11 15.66
CA PRO A 345 -23.31 -7.25 14.97
C PRO A 345 -22.92 -5.76 15.00
N ASN A 346 -21.94 -5.40 15.84
CA ASN A 346 -21.46 -4.02 16.00
C ASN A 346 -20.23 -3.72 15.13
N TYR A 347 -19.59 -4.75 14.53
CA TYR A 347 -18.42 -4.52 13.69
C TYR A 347 -18.82 -4.02 12.30
N TYR A 348 -19.50 -4.84 11.50
CA TYR A 348 -20.14 -4.44 10.25
C TYR A 348 -21.53 -5.07 10.16
N LYS A 349 -22.57 -4.24 10.10
CA LYS A 349 -23.93 -4.69 9.79
C LYS A 349 -23.96 -5.05 8.30
N LEU A 350 -24.31 -6.28 7.97
CA LEU A 350 -24.55 -6.69 6.58
C LEU A 350 -25.77 -5.93 6.01
N TYR A 351 -25.64 -5.33 4.83
CA TYR A 351 -26.76 -4.72 4.10
C TYR A 351 -26.50 -4.74 2.58
N ASN A 352 -27.57 -4.72 1.80
CA ASN A 352 -27.48 -4.76 0.33
C ASN A 352 -26.99 -3.45 -0.29
N GLY A 353 -27.45 -2.33 0.27
CA GLY A 353 -27.47 -1.01 -0.39
C GLY A 353 -28.82 -0.77 -1.07
N THR A 354 -29.18 0.51 -1.20
CA THR A 354 -30.44 1.02 -1.77
C THR A 354 -30.22 2.13 -2.79
N VAL A 355 -29.13 2.90 -2.66
CA VAL A 355 -28.71 3.93 -3.63
C VAL A 355 -27.70 3.30 -4.60
N PHE A 356 -28.00 3.29 -5.89
CA PHE A 356 -27.07 2.87 -6.93
C PHE A 356 -26.02 3.97 -7.18
N ASP A 357 -24.72 3.62 -7.14
CA ASP A 357 -23.62 4.47 -7.59
C ASP A 357 -22.47 3.59 -8.11
N ASP A 358 -22.28 3.60 -9.43
CA ASP A 358 -21.26 2.86 -10.17
C ASP A 358 -20.05 3.73 -10.55
N ALA A 359 -19.89 4.92 -9.95
CA ALA A 359 -18.86 5.87 -10.36
C ALA A 359 -17.43 5.29 -10.36
N ALA A 360 -17.09 4.45 -9.38
CA ALA A 360 -15.80 3.75 -9.35
C ALA A 360 -15.60 2.81 -10.56
N TRP A 361 -16.66 2.12 -11.01
CA TRP A 361 -16.60 1.21 -12.17
C TRP A 361 -16.43 1.98 -13.48
N ARG A 362 -17.20 3.05 -13.67
CA ARG A 362 -17.04 3.95 -14.84
C ARG A 362 -15.68 4.64 -14.85
N GLN A 363 -15.16 5.02 -13.68
CA GLN A 363 -13.82 5.58 -13.55
C GLN A 363 -12.74 4.53 -13.86
N LEU A 364 -12.88 3.27 -13.40
CA LEU A 364 -11.97 2.17 -13.74
C LEU A 364 -11.94 1.90 -15.26
N LEU A 365 -13.11 1.72 -15.90
CA LEU A 365 -13.21 1.46 -17.35
C LEU A 365 -12.64 2.58 -18.23
N ARG A 366 -12.65 3.83 -17.73
CA ARG A 366 -12.07 5.00 -18.39
C ARG A 366 -10.55 5.04 -18.30
N MET A 367 -9.98 4.53 -17.20
CA MET A 367 -8.55 4.67 -16.87
C MET A 367 -7.74 3.39 -17.12
N VAL A 368 -8.38 2.22 -17.07
CA VAL A 368 -7.72 0.90 -17.21
C VAL A 368 -8.54 0.04 -18.19
N PRO A 369 -8.31 0.19 -19.51
CA PRO A 369 -9.20 -0.36 -20.53
C PRO A 369 -9.41 -1.88 -20.52
N ARG A 370 -8.40 -2.67 -20.12
CA ARG A 370 -8.49 -4.14 -19.98
C ARG A 370 -9.67 -4.62 -19.12
N TYR A 371 -10.24 -3.78 -18.25
CA TYR A 371 -11.45 -4.11 -17.49
C TYR A 371 -12.74 -4.20 -18.32
N ARG A 372 -12.76 -3.70 -19.57
CA ARG A 372 -13.93 -3.82 -20.48
C ARG A 372 -14.34 -5.28 -20.71
N ARG A 373 -13.41 -6.24 -20.61
CA ARG A 373 -13.64 -7.69 -20.64
C ARG A 373 -14.63 -8.23 -19.60
N PHE A 374 -14.93 -7.44 -18.55
CA PHE A 374 -15.99 -7.75 -17.57
C PHE A 374 -17.28 -6.95 -17.79
N GLY A 375 -17.26 -5.88 -18.58
CA GLY A 375 -18.40 -5.02 -18.88
C GLY A 375 -19.21 -5.48 -20.09
N GLU A 376 -18.55 -6.07 -21.09
CA GLU A 376 -19.21 -6.72 -22.20
C GLU A 376 -19.99 -7.95 -21.71
N ALA A 377 -21.31 -7.92 -21.87
CA ALA A 377 -22.12 -9.11 -21.72
C ALA A 377 -21.76 -10.10 -22.82
N ALA A 378 -21.63 -11.39 -22.46
CA ALA A 378 -21.43 -12.42 -23.46
C ALA A 378 -22.68 -12.54 -24.35
N ASN A 379 -22.67 -11.88 -25.51
CA ASN A 379 -23.63 -12.10 -26.61
C ASN A 379 -23.38 -13.46 -27.30
N GLY A 380 -22.89 -14.46 -26.56
CA GLY A 380 -22.91 -15.85 -26.94
C GLY A 380 -24.27 -16.42 -26.59
N THR A 381 -25.04 -16.76 -27.63
CA THR A 381 -26.30 -17.51 -27.51
C THR A 381 -26.08 -18.83 -26.75
N PHE A 382 -26.96 -19.12 -25.80
CA PHE A 382 -27.17 -20.47 -25.26
C PHE A 382 -27.78 -21.41 -26.32
#